data_AF-A0A973CFB8-F1
#
_entry.id   AF-A0A973CFB8-F1
#
_cell.length_a   1.000
_cell.length_b   1.000
_cell.length_c   1.000
_cell.angle_alpha   90.00
_cell.angle_beta   90.00
_cell.angle_gamma   90.00
#
_symmetry.space_group_name_H-M   'P 1'
#
loop_
_entity.id
_entity.type
_entity.pdbx_description
1 polymer ?
#
loop_
_entity_poly.entity_id
_entity_poly.type
_entity_poly.pdbx_seq_one_letter_code
_entity_poly.pdbx_strand_id
1 'polypeptide(L)'
;MSSSPTDKTSATQSFTSLLPILAFIKPYKLMVCYALLALLVTAAVNLSLGQGVKFVIDNGFIAGSESQLQSAIVVLVMLIALLAIGTFSRFYLMSWLGERVSADIRKAVFNQVIKLHPSYFEENRSGEIMSRLTTDTTLLQSIIGSSLSLALRSVLMLIGGLIMLLV
;
A
#
# COMPACT_ATOMS: atom_id res chain seq x y z
N MET A 1 34.85 17.85 -24.56
CA MET A 1 33.55 18.17 -23.94
C MET A 1 32.47 17.98 -25.00
N SER A 2 31.77 16.84 -24.97
CA SER A 2 30.64 16.56 -25.87
C SER A 2 29.40 16.41 -25.02
N SER A 3 28.47 17.35 -25.19
CA SER A 3 27.17 17.40 -24.53
C SER A 3 26.26 16.26 -25.00
N SER A 4 25.85 15.39 -24.07
CA SER A 4 24.81 14.38 -24.29
C SER A 4 23.44 15.04 -24.45
N PRO A 5 22.63 14.70 -25.47
CA PRO A 5 21.28 15.21 -25.59
C PRO A 5 20.32 14.40 -24.71
N THR A 6 19.77 15.09 -23.71
CA THR A 6 18.39 15.00 -23.20
C THR A 6 17.62 13.68 -23.37
N ASP A 7 17.64 12.89 -22.29
CA ASP A 7 16.70 11.82 -21.98
C ASP A 7 15.38 12.44 -21.45
N LYS A 8 14.39 12.63 -22.33
CA LYS A 8 13.05 13.16 -21.97
C LYS A 8 11.89 12.23 -22.34
N THR A 9 12.17 11.01 -22.80
CA THR A 9 11.14 10.11 -23.37
C THR A 9 10.86 8.87 -22.51
N SER A 10 11.58 8.69 -21.39
CA SER A 10 11.53 7.45 -20.59
C SER A 10 10.37 7.36 -19.59
N ALA A 11 9.72 8.48 -19.25
CA ALA A 11 8.68 8.51 -18.22
C ALA A 11 7.31 7.94 -18.65
N THR A 12 6.97 7.99 -19.94
CA THR A 12 5.66 7.55 -20.45
C THR A 12 5.64 6.08 -20.89
N GLN A 13 6.79 5.51 -21.30
CA GLN A 13 6.88 4.10 -21.72
C GLN A 13 6.87 3.12 -20.53
N SER A 14 7.32 3.55 -19.35
CA SER A 14 7.37 2.72 -18.15
C SER A 14 5.98 2.38 -17.60
N PHE A 15 5.00 3.28 -17.70
CA PHE A 15 3.62 3.02 -17.25
C PHE A 15 2.89 2.00 -18.14
N THR A 16 3.17 1.97 -19.44
CA THR A 16 2.56 1.02 -20.39
C THR A 16 3.06 -0.42 -20.15
N SER A 17 4.30 -0.57 -19.65
CA SER A 17 4.86 -1.87 -19.26
C SER A 17 4.30 -2.44 -17.96
N LEU A 18 3.60 -1.63 -17.15
CA LEU A 18 2.94 -2.07 -15.90
C LEU A 18 1.49 -2.54 -16.12
N LEU A 19 0.89 -2.21 -17.26
CA LEU A 19 -0.48 -2.63 -17.62
C LEU A 19 -0.70 -4.16 -17.61
N PRO A 20 0.25 -4.99 -18.07
CA PRO A 20 0.13 -6.44 -17.98
C PRO A 20 0.12 -6.97 -16.53
N ILE A 21 0.79 -6.29 -15.60
CA ILE A 21 0.86 -6.69 -14.18
C ILE A 21 -0.48 -6.42 -13.48
N LEU A 22 -1.19 -5.36 -13.87
CA LEU A 22 -2.55 -5.07 -13.41
C LEU A 22 -3.55 -6.20 -13.74
N ALA A 23 -3.29 -7.01 -14.77
CA ALA A 23 -4.11 -8.18 -15.07
C ALA A 23 -3.99 -9.29 -14.01
N PHE A 24 -2.83 -9.43 -13.34
CA PHE A 24 -2.64 -10.37 -12.23
C PHE A 24 -3.29 -9.89 -10.93
N ILE A 25 -3.53 -8.58 -10.77
CA ILE A 25 -4.28 -8.02 -9.64
C ILE A 25 -5.81 -8.16 -9.84
N LYS A 26 -6.26 -8.26 -11.10
CA LYS A 26 -7.67 -8.38 -11.50
C LYS A 26 -8.47 -9.48 -10.77
N PRO A 27 -7.96 -10.69 -10.48
CA PRO A 27 -8.67 -11.69 -9.69
C PRO A 27 -8.83 -11.32 -8.20
N TYR A 28 -8.01 -10.41 -7.67
CA TYR A 28 -7.99 -10.01 -6.26
C TYR A 28 -8.71 -8.68 -5.96
N LYS A 29 -9.59 -8.23 -6.86
CA LYS A 29 -10.34 -6.96 -6.73
C LYS A 29 -11.09 -6.80 -5.40
N LEU A 30 -11.67 -7.89 -4.88
CA LEU A 30 -12.37 -7.85 -3.59
C LEU A 30 -11.40 -7.56 -2.44
N MET A 31 -10.22 -8.18 -2.45
CA MET A 31 -9.17 -7.94 -1.46
C MET A 31 -8.67 -6.49 -1.50
N VAL A 32 -8.47 -5.95 -2.71
CA VAL A 32 -8.11 -4.55 -2.93
C VAL A 32 -9.21 -3.61 -2.40
N CYS A 33 -10.48 -3.93 -2.63
CA CYS A 33 -11.60 -3.16 -2.10
C CYS A 33 -11.59 -3.12 -0.57
N TYR A 34 -11.40 -4.27 0.10
CA TYR A 34 -11.27 -4.32 1.55
C TYR A 34 -10.05 -3.54 2.07
N ALA A 35 -8.91 -3.61 1.37
CA ALA A 35 -7.71 -2.85 1.73
C ALA A 35 -7.93 -1.33 1.58
N LEU A 36 -8.63 -0.91 0.52
CA LEU A 36 -9.02 0.50 0.30
C LEU A 36 -10.00 0.99 1.37
N LEU A 37 -11.02 0.20 1.71
CA LEU A 37 -11.95 0.51 2.79
C LEU A 37 -11.23 0.65 4.13
N ALA A 38 -10.36 -0.31 4.48
CA ALA A 38 -9.54 -0.24 5.69
C ALA A 38 -8.64 1.00 5.69
N LEU A 39 -8.10 1.38 4.53
CA LEU A 39 -7.28 2.58 4.36
C LEU A 39 -8.10 3.86 4.57
N LEU A 40 -9.30 3.95 4.02
CA LEU A 40 -10.20 5.10 4.24
C LEU A 40 -10.60 5.24 5.71
N VAL A 41 -10.95 4.13 6.36
CA VAL A 41 -11.29 4.12 7.79
C VAL A 41 -10.10 4.56 8.62
N THR A 42 -8.91 4.01 8.38
CA THR A 42 -7.71 4.42 9.13
C THR A 42 -7.31 5.86 8.87
N ALA A 43 -7.43 6.36 7.63
CA ALA A 43 -7.20 7.76 7.34
C ALA A 43 -8.17 8.65 8.12
N ALA A 44 -9.48 8.35 8.07
CA ALA A 44 -10.49 9.11 8.80
C ALA A 44 -10.23 9.14 10.32
N VAL A 45 -9.89 8.00 10.93
CA VAL A 45 -9.55 7.93 12.36
C VAL A 45 -8.28 8.71 12.67
N ASN A 46 -7.25 8.61 11.82
CA ASN A 46 -5.98 9.30 12.02
C ASN A 46 -6.12 10.83 11.89
N LEU A 47 -6.99 11.32 11.00
CA LEU A 47 -7.36 12.73 10.96
C LEU A 47 -8.20 13.15 12.16
N SER A 48 -9.14 12.29 12.57
CA SER A 48 -9.98 12.52 13.75
C SER A 48 -9.18 12.58 15.04
N LEU A 49 -7.97 12.00 15.12
CA LEU A 49 -7.09 12.17 16.28
C LEU A 49 -6.74 13.64 16.53
N GLY A 50 -6.48 14.43 15.48
CA GLY A 50 -6.19 15.86 15.64
C GLY A 50 -7.36 16.64 16.25
N GLN A 51 -8.57 16.41 15.74
CA GLN A 51 -9.81 16.98 16.29
C GLN A 51 -10.18 16.37 17.66
N GLY A 52 -9.87 15.10 17.88
CA GLY A 52 -10.14 14.37 19.13
C GLY A 52 -9.30 14.92 20.27
N VAL A 53 -8.02 15.21 20.05
CA VAL A 53 -7.17 15.89 21.03
C VAL A 53 -7.73 17.27 21.38
N LYS A 54 -8.16 18.06 20.38
CA LYS A 54 -8.83 19.34 20.61
C LYS A 54 -10.07 19.18 21.48
N PHE A 55 -10.93 18.21 21.18
CA PHE A 55 -12.13 17.93 21.97
C PHE A 55 -11.81 17.55 23.42
N VAL A 56 -10.80 16.72 23.65
CA VAL A 56 -10.34 16.30 24.99
C VAL A 56 -9.80 17.50 25.78
N ILE A 57 -9.04 18.39 25.15
CA ILE A 57 -8.53 19.61 25.78
C ILE A 57 -9.70 20.53 26.13
N ASP A 58 -10.56 20.84 25.16
CA ASP A 58 -11.62 21.83 25.29
C ASP A 58 -12.75 21.39 26.24
N ASN A 59 -13.11 20.10 26.26
CA ASN A 59 -14.23 19.58 27.06
C ASN A 59 -13.82 18.72 28.25
N GLY A 60 -12.61 18.15 28.25
CA GLY A 60 -12.12 17.30 29.34
C GLY A 60 -11.34 18.08 30.40
N PHE A 61 -10.44 18.98 29.99
CA PHE A 61 -9.58 19.72 30.92
C PHE A 61 -10.15 21.07 31.35
N ILE A 62 -10.85 21.79 30.46
CA ILE A 62 -11.37 23.14 30.77
C ILE A 62 -12.65 23.09 31.62
N ALA A 63 -13.49 22.06 31.47
CA ALA A 63 -14.79 21.98 32.13
C ALA A 63 -14.74 21.42 33.57
N GLY A 64 -13.60 20.87 34.02
CA GLY A 64 -13.31 20.57 35.43
C GLY A 64 -14.15 19.47 36.10
N SER A 65 -14.94 18.68 35.35
CA SER A 65 -15.75 17.60 35.92
C SER A 65 -15.11 16.21 35.68
N GLU A 66 -15.03 15.39 36.74
CA GLU A 66 -14.44 14.04 36.67
C GLU A 66 -15.14 13.13 35.65
N SER A 67 -16.46 13.29 35.45
CA SER A 67 -17.24 12.49 34.51
C SER A 67 -16.92 12.78 33.04
N GLN A 68 -16.63 14.04 32.70
CA GLN A 68 -16.23 14.43 31.34
C GLN A 68 -14.81 13.95 31.03
N LEU A 69 -13.91 13.98 32.02
CA LEU A 69 -12.57 13.44 31.88
C LEU A 69 -12.61 11.92 31.61
N GLN A 70 -13.41 11.17 32.38
CA GLN A 70 -13.56 9.73 32.18
C GLN A 70 -14.15 9.41 30.79
N SER A 71 -15.18 10.13 30.36
CA SER A 71 -15.78 9.96 29.03
C SER A 71 -14.77 10.26 27.90
N ALA A 72 -14.00 11.35 28.04
CA ALA A 72 -12.96 11.73 27.07
C ALA A 72 -11.87 10.67 26.94
N ILE A 73 -11.40 10.10 28.05
CA ILE A 73 -10.41 9.01 28.05
C ILE A 73 -10.98 7.76 27.36
N VAL A 74 -12.22 7.36 27.65
CA VAL A 74 -12.85 6.19 27.03
C VAL A 74 -12.97 6.36 25.52
N VAL A 75 -13.39 7.54 25.05
CA VAL A 75 -13.47 7.86 23.61
C VAL A 75 -12.08 7.77 22.97
N LEU A 76 -11.05 8.33 23.61
CA LEU A 76 -9.67 8.30 23.11
C LEU A 76 -9.14 6.86 23.01
N VAL A 77 -9.37 6.02 24.02
CA VAL A 77 -9.01 4.60 24.00
C VAL A 77 -9.72 3.87 22.86
N MET A 78 -11.01 4.13 22.65
CA MET A 78 -11.78 3.52 21.57
C MET A 78 -11.26 3.93 20.18
N LEU A 79 -10.90 5.21 20.00
CA LEU A 79 -10.27 5.70 18.76
C LEU A 79 -8.91 5.04 18.50
N ILE A 80 -8.06 4.92 19.52
CA ILE A 80 -6.75 4.26 19.41
C ILE A 80 -6.93 2.78 19.05
N ALA A 81 -7.86 2.08 19.71
CA ALA A 81 -8.17 0.68 19.41
C ALA A 81 -8.65 0.51 17.96
N LEU A 82 -9.55 1.37 17.49
CA LEU A 82 -10.05 1.36 16.13
C LEU A 82 -8.92 1.63 15.11
N LEU A 83 -8.04 2.57 15.41
CA LEU A 83 -6.88 2.88 14.58
C LEU A 83 -5.90 1.71 14.50
N ALA A 84 -5.64 1.04 15.63
CA ALA A 84 -4.77 -0.13 15.69
C ALA A 84 -5.34 -1.29 14.85
N ILE A 85 -6.62 -1.61 15.03
CA ILE A 85 -7.30 -2.68 14.28
C ILE A 85 -7.30 -2.34 12.78
N GLY A 86 -7.71 -1.12 12.41
CA GLY A 86 -7.73 -0.72 11.00
C GLY A 86 -6.34 -0.76 10.35
N THR A 87 -5.30 -0.35 11.08
CA THR A 87 -3.93 -0.35 10.57
C THR A 87 -3.42 -1.78 10.40
N PHE A 88 -3.69 -2.64 11.37
CA PHE A 88 -3.35 -4.06 11.32
C PHE A 88 -4.06 -4.76 10.16
N SER A 89 -5.38 -4.62 10.04
CA SER A 89 -6.16 -5.20 8.94
C SER A 89 -5.62 -4.74 7.59
N ARG A 90 -5.42 -3.43 7.38
CA ARG A 90 -4.84 -2.91 6.14
C ARG A 90 -3.48 -3.55 5.83
N PHE A 91 -2.57 -3.59 6.80
CA PHE A 91 -1.23 -4.14 6.61
C PHE A 91 -1.29 -5.64 6.27
N TYR A 92 -2.13 -6.39 6.98
CA TYR A 92 -2.33 -7.82 6.75
C TYR A 92 -2.89 -8.11 5.35
N LEU A 93 -3.97 -7.44 4.94
CA LEU A 93 -4.56 -7.63 3.62
C LEU A 93 -3.57 -7.26 2.50
N MET A 94 -2.80 -6.20 2.67
CA MET A 94 -1.84 -5.76 1.65
C MET A 94 -0.63 -6.70 1.55
N SER A 95 -0.10 -7.19 2.68
CA SER A 95 1.00 -8.17 2.70
C SER A 95 0.56 -9.48 2.05
N TRP A 96 -0.61 -9.99 2.45
CA TRP A 96 -1.18 -11.23 1.89
C TRP A 96 -1.38 -11.11 0.38
N LEU A 97 -1.89 -9.96 -0.10
CA LEU A 97 -2.06 -9.70 -1.53
C LEU A 97 -0.73 -9.72 -2.28
N GLY A 98 0.29 -9.04 -1.76
CA GLY A 98 1.62 -9.00 -2.38
C GLY A 98 2.24 -10.40 -2.50
N GLU A 99 2.14 -11.21 -1.44
CA GLU A 99 2.64 -12.59 -1.42
C GLU A 99 1.92 -13.48 -2.44
N ARG A 100 0.58 -13.41 -2.48
CA ARG A 100 -0.25 -14.16 -3.43
C ARG A 100 0.06 -13.83 -4.88
N VAL A 101 0.18 -12.53 -5.20
CA VAL A 101 0.53 -12.08 -6.56
C VAL A 101 1.93 -12.56 -6.95
N SER A 102 2.91 -12.47 -6.05
CA SER A 102 4.27 -12.99 -6.30
C SER A 102 4.28 -14.49 -6.58
N ALA A 103 3.52 -15.26 -5.81
CA ALA A 103 3.40 -16.71 -5.99
C ALA A 103 2.75 -17.07 -7.34
N ASP A 104 1.71 -16.34 -7.75
CA ASP A 104 1.04 -16.58 -9.03
C ASP A 104 1.93 -16.23 -10.23
N ILE A 105 2.71 -15.14 -10.15
CA ILE A 105 3.69 -14.79 -11.19
C ILE A 105 4.77 -15.87 -11.28
N ARG A 106 5.32 -16.33 -10.15
CA ARG A 106 6.32 -17.40 -10.12
C ARG A 106 5.79 -18.68 -10.76
N LYS A 107 4.55 -19.07 -10.49
CA LYS A 107 3.90 -20.23 -11.13
C LYS A 107 3.70 -20.04 -12.63
N ALA A 108 3.22 -18.87 -13.06
CA ALA A 108 2.97 -18.58 -14.46
C ALA A 108 4.28 -18.61 -15.28
N VAL A 109 5.34 -17.99 -14.76
CA VAL A 109 6.65 -18.00 -15.44
C VAL A 109 7.26 -19.40 -15.43
N PHE A 110 7.20 -20.13 -14.31
CA PHE A 110 7.70 -21.51 -14.27
C PHE A 110 7.02 -22.39 -15.33
N ASN A 111 5.69 -22.31 -15.45
CA ASN A 111 4.92 -23.02 -16.47
C ASN A 111 5.27 -22.62 -17.91
N GLN A 112 5.77 -21.39 -18.12
CA GLN A 112 6.25 -20.96 -19.42
C GLN A 112 7.66 -21.47 -19.69
N VAL A 113 8.56 -21.38 -18.70
CA VAL A 113 9.96 -21.83 -18.82
C VAL A 113 10.04 -23.31 -19.17
N ILE A 114 9.21 -24.16 -18.56
CA ILE A 114 9.19 -25.61 -18.88
C ILE A 114 8.73 -25.93 -20.32
N LYS A 115 8.12 -24.97 -21.03
CA LYS A 115 7.67 -25.13 -22.42
C LYS A 115 8.68 -24.62 -23.45
N LEU A 116 9.78 -24.00 -23.01
CA LEU A 116 10.78 -23.45 -23.93
C LEU A 116 11.65 -24.56 -24.55
N HIS A 117 12.14 -24.28 -25.76
CA HIS A 117 13.00 -25.20 -26.51
C HIS A 117 14.37 -25.39 -25.81
N PRO A 118 14.97 -26.59 -25.85
CA PRO A 118 16.26 -26.88 -25.19
C PRO A 118 17.39 -25.91 -25.52
N SER A 119 17.44 -25.41 -26.77
CA SER A 119 18.43 -24.41 -27.22
C SER A 119 18.41 -23.10 -26.41
N TYR A 120 17.27 -22.73 -25.81
CA TYR A 120 17.19 -21.56 -24.94
C TYR A 120 17.98 -21.73 -23.64
N PHE A 121 18.11 -22.97 -23.15
CA PHE A 121 18.84 -23.30 -21.93
C PHE A 121 20.35 -23.44 -22.16
N GLU A 122 20.80 -23.46 -23.42
CA GLU A 122 22.23 -23.46 -23.77
C GLU A 122 22.83 -22.05 -23.67
N GLU A 123 22.06 -21.01 -24.03
CA GLU A 123 22.46 -19.61 -23.94
C GLU A 123 22.14 -18.96 -22.58
N ASN A 124 21.00 -19.33 -21.96
CA ASN A 124 20.54 -18.73 -20.71
C ASN A 124 20.61 -19.75 -19.57
N ARG A 125 21.51 -19.51 -18.60
CA ARG A 125 21.59 -20.36 -17.40
C ARG A 125 20.27 -20.31 -16.65
N SER A 126 19.69 -21.49 -16.39
CA SER A 126 18.46 -21.64 -15.59
C SER A 126 18.52 -20.92 -14.23
N GLY A 127 19.70 -20.87 -13.61
CA GLY A 127 19.94 -20.14 -12.36
C GLY A 127 19.84 -18.62 -12.50
N GLU A 128 20.22 -18.04 -13.65
CA GLU A 128 20.08 -16.61 -13.90
C GLU A 128 18.61 -16.22 -14.11
N ILE A 129 17.86 -17.04 -14.85
CA ILE A 129 16.41 -16.84 -15.06
C ILE A 129 15.68 -16.89 -13.71
N MET A 130 15.99 -17.89 -12.87
CA MET A 130 15.37 -18.02 -11.55
C MET A 130 15.74 -16.86 -10.63
N SER A 131 16.99 -16.38 -10.69
CA SER A 131 17.46 -15.23 -9.91
C SER A 131 16.75 -13.94 -10.32
N ARG A 132 16.68 -13.64 -11.62
CA ARG A 132 15.96 -12.46 -12.16
C ARG A 132 14.47 -12.54 -11.81
N LEU A 133 13.83 -13.69 -12.04
CA LEU A 133 12.42 -13.88 -11.71
C LEU A 133 12.16 -13.65 -10.22
N THR A 134 12.98 -14.21 -9.33
CA THR A 134 12.80 -14.04 -7.88
C THR A 134 13.02 -12.59 -7.45
N THR A 135 14.03 -11.93 -8.00
CA THR A 135 14.34 -10.53 -7.68
C THR A 135 13.23 -9.60 -8.20
N ASP A 136 12.80 -9.77 -9.44
CA ASP A 136 11.78 -8.93 -10.06
C ASP A 136 10.40 -9.16 -9.40
N THR A 137 10.05 -10.41 -9.06
CA THR A 137 8.79 -10.71 -8.36
C THR A 137 8.77 -10.23 -6.91
N THR A 138 9.91 -10.17 -6.23
CA THR A 138 9.98 -9.59 -4.87
C THR A 138 9.89 -8.07 -4.91
N LEU A 139 10.50 -7.43 -5.90
CA LEU A 139 10.31 -5.98 -6.14
C LEU A 139 8.85 -5.66 -6.43
N LEU A 140 8.19 -6.38 -7.33
CA LEU A 140 6.75 -6.19 -7.59
C LEU A 140 5.90 -6.45 -6.33
N GLN A 141 6.23 -7.48 -5.56
CA GLN A 141 5.58 -7.75 -4.27
C GLN A 141 5.70 -6.56 -3.33
N SER A 142 6.86 -5.92 -3.22
CA SER A 142 7.02 -4.73 -2.36
C SER A 142 6.19 -3.54 -2.85
N ILE A 143 6.16 -3.31 -4.17
CA ILE A 143 5.44 -2.20 -4.78
C ILE A 143 3.94 -2.35 -4.52
N ILE A 144 3.41 -3.55 -4.75
CA ILE A 144 2.00 -3.88 -4.57
C ILE A 144 1.69 -3.98 -3.07
N GLY A 145 2.51 -4.67 -2.29
CA GLY A 145 2.24 -5.03 -0.89
C GLY A 145 2.40 -3.88 0.11
N SER A 146 3.20 -2.86 -0.17
CA SER A 146 3.43 -1.78 0.79
C SER A 146 3.55 -0.40 0.15
N SER A 147 4.36 -0.23 -0.89
CA SER A 147 4.67 1.10 -1.45
C SER A 147 3.43 1.82 -1.99
N LEU A 148 2.58 1.12 -2.75
CA LEU A 148 1.36 1.70 -3.29
C LEU A 148 0.38 2.09 -2.16
N SER A 149 0.24 1.24 -1.15
CA SER A 149 -0.62 1.50 0.00
C SER A 149 -0.14 2.71 0.81
N LEU A 150 1.18 2.84 0.98
CA LEU A 150 1.79 3.97 1.67
C LEU A 150 1.61 5.27 0.87
N ALA A 151 1.83 5.23 -0.44
CA ALA A 151 1.61 6.38 -1.31
C ALA A 151 0.15 6.86 -1.27
N LEU A 152 -0.80 5.93 -1.37
CA LEU A 152 -2.23 6.25 -1.34
C LEU A 152 -2.65 6.84 0.00
N ARG A 153 -2.15 6.28 1.10
CA ARG A 153 -2.33 6.85 2.45
C ARG A 153 -1.78 8.28 2.51
N SER A 154 -0.57 8.52 2.04
CA SER A 154 0.06 9.85 2.10
C SER A 154 -0.73 10.89 1.32
N VAL A 155 -1.24 10.53 0.13
CA VAL A 155 -2.11 11.42 -0.66
C VAL A 155 -3.40 11.73 0.09
N LEU A 156 -4.05 10.72 0.69
CA LEU A 156 -5.27 10.92 1.46
C LEU A 156 -5.05 11.77 2.72
N MET A 157 -3.94 11.53 3.43
CA MET A 157 -3.54 12.33 4.59
C MET A 157 -3.27 13.78 4.22
N LEU A 158 -2.61 14.02 3.08
CA LEU A 158 -2.31 15.36 2.57
C LEU A 158 -3.61 16.09 2.23
N ILE A 159 -4.48 15.48 1.43
CA ILE A 159 -5.75 16.09 1.01
C ILE A 159 -6.65 16.34 2.23
N GLY A 160 -6.83 15.34 3.09
CA GLY A 160 -7.68 15.48 4.27
C GLY A 160 -7.14 16.51 5.27
N GLY A 161 -5.81 16.56 5.46
CA GLY A 161 -5.17 17.54 6.34
C GLY A 161 -5.36 18.97 5.82
N LEU A 162 -5.22 19.18 4.51
CA LEU A 162 -5.50 20.48 3.88
C LEU A 162 -6.96 20.91 4.07
N ILE A 163 -7.92 19.98 3.91
CA ILE A 163 -9.34 20.27 4.13
C ILE A 163 -9.58 20.68 5.59
N MET A 164 -8.99 19.98 6.56
CA MET A 164 -9.11 20.31 7.98
C MET A 164 -8.46 21.64 8.38
N LEU A 165 -7.51 22.17 7.60
CA LEU A 165 -6.92 23.48 7.85
C LEU A 165 -7.83 24.61 7.35
N LEU A 166 -8.55 24.37 6.25
CA LEU A 166 -9.47 25.34 5.66
C LEU A 166 -10.80 25.47 6.42
N VAL A 167 -11.19 24.44 7.17
CA VAL A 167 -12.41 24.37 7.99
C VAL A 167 -12.10 24.74 9.45
#